data_AF-A0A1V9K0E9-F1
#
_entry.id   AF-A0A1V9K0E9-F1
#
_cell.length_a   1.000
_cell.length_b   1.000
_cell.length_c   1.000
_cell.angle_alpha   90.00
_cell.angle_beta   90.00
_cell.angle_gamma   90.00
#
_symmetry.space_group_name_H-M   'P 1'
#
loop_
_entity.id
_entity.type
_entity.pdbx_description
1 polymer ?
#
loop_
_entity_poly.entity_id
_entity_poly.type
_entity_poly.pdbx_seq_one_letter_code
_entity_poly.pdbx_strand_id
1 'polypeptide(L)'
;MVTLTVTRTRVGRIVEGAADLLEAEGWDPHRNPITDAIDRAAGFIPGRSSIDAEQATIEAWNALVDHLGGRSVTGWERAAGRTQMQVLHALRTAAKAVAA
;
A
#
# COMPACT_ATOMS: atom_id res chain seq x y z
N MET A 1 28.48 -6.39 -0.86
CA MET A 1 27.27 -5.72 -0.34
C MET A 1 26.26 -5.69 -1.46
N VAL A 2 25.30 -6.61 -1.47
CA VAL A 2 24.26 -6.68 -2.52
C VAL A 2 23.12 -5.78 -2.04
N THR A 3 23.02 -4.58 -2.59
CA THR A 3 21.80 -3.77 -2.46
C THR A 3 20.73 -4.49 -3.28
N LEU A 4 19.87 -5.25 -2.63
CA LEU A 4 18.64 -5.76 -3.24
C LEU A 4 17.76 -4.56 -3.53
N THR A 5 17.94 -3.96 -4.70
CA THR A 5 17.10 -2.86 -5.17
C THR A 5 15.65 -3.32 -5.14
N VAL A 6 14.82 -2.62 -4.38
CA VAL A 6 13.38 -2.85 -4.41
C VAL A 6 12.91 -2.65 -5.85
N THR A 7 12.33 -3.69 -6.44
CA THR A 7 11.87 -3.63 -7.82
C THR A 7 10.46 -3.07 -7.88
N ARG A 8 10.15 -2.32 -8.94
CA ARG A 8 8.78 -1.86 -9.22
C ARG A 8 7.75 -2.99 -9.16
N THR A 9 8.12 -4.17 -9.66
CA THR A 9 7.28 -5.37 -9.56
C THR A 9 7.01 -5.78 -8.11
N ARG A 10 8.01 -5.71 -7.22
CA ARG A 10 7.82 -5.99 -5.78
C ARG A 10 6.87 -4.97 -5.15
N VAL A 11 7.05 -3.68 -5.46
CA VAL A 11 6.17 -2.60 -4.97
C VAL A 11 4.73 -2.83 -5.44
N GLY A 12 4.52 -3.12 -6.73
CA GLY A 12 3.20 -3.44 -7.27
C GLY A 12 2.52 -4.60 -6.55
N ARG A 13 3.25 -5.70 -6.29
CA ARG A 13 2.72 -6.84 -5.53
C ARG A 13 2.36 -6.50 -4.09
N ILE A 14 3.10 -5.61 -3.43
CA ILE A 14 2.78 -5.18 -2.06
C ILE A 14 1.46 -4.40 -2.06
N VAL A 15 1.30 -3.46 -2.98
CA VAL A 15 0.07 -2.66 -3.09
C VAL A 15 -1.13 -3.54 -3.47
N GLU A 16 -0.93 -4.52 -4.36
CA GLU A 16 -1.95 -5.52 -4.70
C GLU A 16 -2.31 -6.40 -3.50
N GLY A 17 -1.31 -6.93 -2.78
CA GLY A 17 -1.53 -7.72 -1.56
C GLY A 17 -2.25 -6.95 -0.46
N ALA A 18 -2.01 -5.64 -0.34
CA ALA A 18 -2.77 -4.78 0.56
C ALA A 18 -4.26 -4.70 0.16
N ALA A 19 -4.56 -4.64 -1.15
CA ALA A 19 -5.94 -4.70 -1.62
C ALA A 19 -6.61 -6.03 -1.25
N ASP A 20 -5.90 -7.15 -1.44
CA ASP A 20 -6.43 -8.48 -1.13
C ASP A 20 -6.69 -8.65 0.38
N LEU A 21 -5.81 -8.13 1.24
CA LEU A 21 -6.02 -8.10 2.69
C LEU A 21 -7.28 -7.30 3.07
N LEU A 22 -7.44 -6.11 2.52
CA LEU A 22 -8.60 -5.26 2.78
C LEU A 22 -9.90 -5.85 2.23
N GLU A 23 -9.84 -6.53 1.09
CA GLU A 23 -11.00 -7.22 0.52
C GLU A 23 -11.44 -8.40 1.41
N ALA A 24 -10.49 -9.18 1.92
CA ALA A 24 -10.75 -10.33 2.79
C ALA A 24 -11.24 -9.93 4.19
N GLU A 25 -10.67 -8.88 4.78
CA GLU A 25 -10.96 -8.46 6.15
C GLU A 25 -12.14 -7.48 6.25
N GLY A 26 -12.55 -6.88 5.12
CA GLY A 26 -13.46 -5.75 5.06
C GLY A 26 -12.72 -4.46 5.42
N TRP A 27 -12.71 -3.49 4.51
CA TRP A 27 -12.01 -2.23 4.72
C TRP A 27 -12.79 -1.31 5.68
N ASP A 28 -12.08 -0.79 6.67
CA ASP A 28 -12.50 0.24 7.61
C ASP A 28 -11.30 1.17 7.90
N PRO A 29 -11.40 2.48 7.62
CA PRO A 29 -10.28 3.42 7.75
C PRO A 29 -9.84 3.73 9.19
N HIS A 30 -10.56 3.21 10.18
CA HIS A 30 -10.23 3.32 11.61
C HIS A 30 -9.70 1.99 12.17
N ARG A 31 -10.12 0.85 11.64
CA ARG A 31 -9.71 -0.48 12.11
C ARG A 31 -8.54 -1.06 11.33
N ASN A 32 -8.55 -0.95 10.01
CA ASN A 32 -7.51 -1.46 9.09
C ASN A 32 -7.27 -0.46 7.96
N PRO A 33 -6.63 0.69 8.26
CA PRO A 33 -6.32 1.70 7.26
C PRO A 33 -5.37 1.14 6.18
N ILE A 34 -5.36 1.78 5.02
CA ILE A 34 -4.53 1.34 3.87
C ILE A 34 -3.04 1.23 4.23
N THR A 35 -2.53 2.14 5.05
CA THR A 35 -1.11 2.12 5.47
C THR A 35 -0.77 0.85 6.25
N ASP A 36 -1.65 0.41 7.16
CA ASP A 36 -1.47 -0.83 7.91
C ASP A 36 -1.51 -2.06 6.99
N ALA A 37 -2.45 -2.07 6.02
CA ALA A 37 -2.52 -3.14 5.04
C ALA A 37 -1.25 -3.24 4.17
N ILE A 38 -0.65 -2.11 3.79
CA ILE A 38 0.61 -2.08 3.05
C ILE A 38 1.77 -2.59 3.92
N ASP A 39 1.87 -2.15 5.17
CA ASP A 39 2.91 -2.61 6.09
C ASP A 39 2.86 -4.14 6.25
N ARG A 40 1.64 -4.67 6.46
CA ARG A 40 1.40 -6.11 6.57
C ARG A 40 1.74 -6.85 5.27
N ALA A 41 1.36 -6.31 4.11
CA ALA A 41 1.68 -6.91 2.81
C ALA A 41 3.18 -6.89 2.49
N ALA A 42 3.91 -5.89 2.96
CA ALA A 42 5.37 -5.78 2.83
C ALA A 42 6.14 -6.68 3.80
N GLY A 43 5.46 -7.25 4.81
CA GLY A 43 6.10 -7.93 5.93
C GLY A 43 6.85 -6.98 6.86
N PHE A 44 6.42 -5.72 6.92
CA PHE A 44 7.01 -4.71 7.78
C PHE A 44 6.46 -4.81 9.20
N ILE A 45 7.38 -4.89 10.16
CA ILE A 45 7.15 -4.92 11.60
C ILE A 45 8.10 -3.88 12.18
N PRO A 46 7.58 -2.79 12.77
CA PRO A 46 8.39 -1.73 13.34
C PRO A 46 9.47 -2.26 14.29
N GLY A 47 10.72 -1.90 14.04
CA GLY A 47 11.88 -2.29 14.86
C GLY A 47 12.30 -3.77 14.77
N ARG A 48 11.69 -4.57 13.89
CA ARG A 48 12.02 -5.99 13.71
C ARG A 48 12.27 -6.42 12.27
N SER A 49 11.76 -5.67 11.28
CA SER A 49 11.93 -6.03 9.87
C SER A 49 13.29 -5.64 9.29
N SER A 50 13.63 -6.26 8.16
CA SER A 50 14.82 -5.90 7.40
C SER A 50 14.68 -4.51 6.76
N ILE A 51 15.81 -3.87 6.50
CA ILE A 51 15.90 -2.60 5.76
C ILE A 51 15.14 -2.70 4.42
N ASP A 52 15.23 -3.86 3.74
CA ASP A 52 14.54 -4.09 2.48
C ASP A 52 13.01 -4.05 2.60
N ALA A 53 12.44 -4.50 3.73
CA ALA A 53 10.99 -4.47 3.95
C ALA A 53 10.52 -3.05 4.28
N GLU A 54 11.31 -2.31 5.07
CA GLU A 54 11.06 -0.89 5.34
C GLU A 54 11.11 -0.07 4.05
N GLN A 55 12.15 -0.24 3.23
CA GLN A 55 12.28 0.46 1.96
C GLN A 55 11.14 0.10 1.00
N ALA A 56 10.75 -1.18 0.91
CA ALA A 56 9.64 -1.59 0.06
C ALA A 56 8.28 -1.01 0.51
N THR A 57 8.09 -0.84 1.82
CA THR A 57 6.90 -0.19 2.40
C THR A 57 6.85 1.29 2.02
N ILE A 58 7.97 2.00 2.18
CA ILE A 58 8.09 3.42 1.82
C ILE A 58 7.82 3.62 0.32
N GLU A 59 8.40 2.78 -0.54
CA GLU A 59 8.16 2.86 -1.99
C GLU A 59 6.70 2.56 -2.36
N ALA A 60 6.03 1.63 -1.67
CA ALA A 60 4.61 1.35 -1.86
C ALA A 60 3.71 2.50 -1.42
N TRP A 61 4.01 3.15 -0.29
CA TRP A 61 3.30 4.35 0.15
C TRP A 61 3.47 5.49 -0.86
N ASN A 62 4.70 5.77 -1.30
CA ASN A 62 4.99 6.84 -2.25
C ASN A 62 4.25 6.61 -3.58
N ALA A 63 4.29 5.38 -4.10
CA ALA A 63 3.56 5.02 -5.31
C ALA A 63 2.04 5.27 -5.20
N LEU A 64 1.45 4.96 -4.04
CA LEU A 64 0.04 5.23 -3.81
C LEU A 64 -0.25 6.73 -3.69
N VAL A 65 0.59 7.48 -2.97
CA VAL A 65 0.47 8.95 -2.87
C VAL A 65 0.53 9.60 -4.25
N ASP A 66 1.48 9.19 -5.08
CA ASP A 66 1.64 9.67 -6.46
C ASP A 66 0.38 9.36 -7.29
N HIS A 67 -0.13 8.13 -7.19
CA HIS A 67 -1.38 7.73 -7.85
C HIS A 67 -2.59 8.57 -7.39
N LEU A 68 -2.65 8.91 -6.10
CA LEU A 68 -3.71 9.74 -5.54
C LEU A 68 -3.55 11.24 -5.86
N GLY A 69 -2.48 11.63 -6.55
CA GLY A 69 -2.18 13.01 -6.94
C GLY A 69 -1.59 13.83 -5.78
N GLY A 70 -0.72 13.24 -4.98
CA GLY A 70 -0.05 13.91 -3.85
C GLY A 70 -0.92 14.10 -2.62
N ARG A 71 -2.12 13.50 -2.60
CA ARG A 71 -3.01 13.53 -1.42
C ARG A 71 -2.49 12.57 -0.35
N SER A 72 -2.63 12.97 0.92
CA SER A 72 -2.43 12.06 2.05
C SER A 72 -3.35 10.84 1.90
N VAL A 73 -2.78 9.63 1.99
CA VAL A 73 -3.53 8.36 1.93
C VAL A 73 -4.62 8.33 3.01
N THR A 74 -4.25 8.67 4.25
CA THR A 74 -5.19 8.71 5.39
C THR A 74 -6.30 9.75 5.20
N GLY A 75 -5.98 10.93 4.66
CA GLY A 75 -6.99 11.93 4.34
C GLY A 75 -7.93 11.49 3.22
N TRP A 76 -7.39 10.80 2.21
CA TRP A 76 -8.16 10.32 1.07
C TRP A 76 -9.11 9.17 1.44
N GLU A 77 -8.64 8.21 2.24
CA GLU A 77 -9.43 7.05 2.66
C GLU A 77 -10.54 7.42 3.64
N ARG A 78 -10.30 8.43 4.49
CA ARG A 78 -11.30 8.94 5.47
C ARG A 78 -12.26 9.97 4.89
N ALA A 79 -12.14 10.32 3.61
CA ALA A 79 -13.05 11.25 2.97
C ALA A 79 -14.50 10.73 3.03
N ALA A 80 -15.46 11.63 3.30
CA ALA A 80 -16.87 11.26 3.40
C ALA A 80 -17.36 10.57 2.12
N GLY A 81 -18.12 9.48 2.29
CA GLY A 81 -18.64 8.70 1.16
C GLY A 81 -17.63 7.78 0.48
N ARG A 82 -16.41 7.65 1.01
CA ARG A 82 -15.45 6.64 0.53
C ARG A 82 -16.00 5.23 0.77
N THR A 83 -15.92 4.40 -0.25
CA THR A 83 -16.37 2.99 -0.17
C THR A 83 -15.19 2.03 -0.33
N GLN A 84 -15.33 0.83 0.21
CA GLN A 84 -14.36 -0.25 0.03
C GLN A 84 -14.04 -0.48 -1.44
N MET A 85 -15.05 -0.52 -2.32
CA MET A 85 -14.84 -0.71 -3.76
C MET A 85 -13.94 0.36 -4.37
N GLN A 86 -14.08 1.63 -3.97
CA GLN A 86 -13.21 2.71 -4.44
C GLN A 86 -11.77 2.55 -3.92
N VAL A 87 -11.60 2.10 -2.67
CA VAL A 87 -10.29 1.82 -2.08
C VAL A 87 -9.59 0.68 -2.80
N LEU A 88 -10.27 -0.45 -2.96
CA LEU A 88 -9.74 -1.62 -3.67
C LEU A 88 -9.40 -1.28 -5.13
N HIS A 89 -10.26 -0.51 -5.81
CA HIS A 89 -10.01 -0.10 -7.19
C HIS A 89 -8.78 0.81 -7.29
N ALA A 90 -8.61 1.78 -6.37
CA ALA A 90 -7.45 2.66 -6.35
C ALA A 90 -6.16 1.88 -6.10
N LEU A 91 -6.14 0.95 -5.14
CA LEU A 91 -4.98 0.10 -4.85
C LEU A 91 -4.60 -0.77 -6.06
N ARG A 92 -5.59 -1.47 -6.65
CA ARG A 92 -5.35 -2.31 -7.83
C ARG A 92 -4.87 -1.50 -9.04
N THR A 93 -5.34 -0.26 -9.20
CA THR A 93 -4.90 0.61 -10.29
C THR A 93 -3.50 1.16 -10.04
N ALA A 94 -3.19 1.57 -8.81
CA ALA A 94 -1.86 1.99 -8.41
C ALA A 94 -0.85 0.85 -8.59
N ALA A 95 -1.18 -0.37 -8.13
CA ALA A 95 -0.34 -1.55 -8.29
C ALA A 95 0.03 -1.83 -9.76
N LYS A 96 -0.97 -1.75 -10.66
CA LYS A 96 -0.76 -1.90 -12.11
C LYS A 96 0.10 -0.79 -12.70
N ALA A 97 -0.13 0.46 -12.28
CA ALA A 97 0.63 1.60 -12.78
C ALA A 97 2.12 1.54 -12.39
N VAL A 98 2.42 1.01 -11.19
CA VAL A 98 3.81 0.83 -10.73
C VAL A 98 4.49 -0.34 -11.44
N ALA A 99 3.75 -1.42 -11.70
CA ALA A 99 4.29 -2.63 -12.31
C ALA A 99 4.48 -2.54 -13.83
N ALA A 100 3.95 -1.50 -14.48
CA ALA A 100 4.11 -1.19 -15.90
C ALA A 100 5.47 -0.54 -16.21
#